data_AF-A0A4S8NGV6-F1
#
_entry.id   AF-A0A4S8NGV6-F1
#
_cell.length_a   1.000
_cell.length_b   1.000
_cell.length_c   1.000
_cell.angle_alpha   90.00
_cell.angle_beta   90.00
_cell.angle_gamma   90.00
#
_symmetry.space_group_name_H-M   'P 1'
#
loop_
_entity.id
_entity.type
_entity.pdbx_description
1 polymer ?
#
loop_
_entity_poly.entity_id
_entity_poly.type
_entity_poly.pdbx_seq_one_letter_code
_entity_poly.pdbx_strand_id
1 'polypeptide(L)'
;MKIPVVLSVVHVAIDADGVMTVDVDGVTRDSGQCRTRGDLRAVIDEITSELGAPVRVEVREADGSTYADIATPPEAPAPEAAEPPPNASTPALAGAGFQPGEEVALAYVVARQNADAEGNASLNLPPALLAATRGGLVLLGMSSRTVTPFEAPA
;
A
#
# COMPACT_ATOMS: atom_id res chain seq x y z
N MET A 1 -9.35 13.00 -5.00
CA MET A 1 -8.75 12.55 -3.72
C MET A 1 -7.26 12.39 -3.92
N LYS A 2 -6.42 12.92 -3.04
CA LYS A 2 -4.99 12.58 -3.04
C LYS A 2 -4.79 11.63 -1.86
N ILE A 3 -4.65 10.35 -2.14
CA ILE A 3 -4.25 9.37 -1.13
C ILE A 3 -2.75 9.64 -0.90
N PRO A 4 -2.32 9.96 0.33
CA PRO A 4 -0.89 10.11 0.62
C PRO A 4 -0.20 8.78 0.34
N VAL A 5 0.85 8.81 -0.48
CA VAL A 5 1.72 7.65 -0.64
C VAL A 5 2.55 7.56 0.64
N VAL A 6 2.39 6.47 1.37
CA VAL A 6 3.22 6.13 2.53
C VAL A 6 4.18 5.05 2.08
N LEU A 7 5.49 5.31 2.21
CA LEU A 7 6.52 4.30 1.99
C LEU A 7 6.75 3.54 3.28
N SER A 8 6.94 2.22 3.20
CA SER A 8 7.53 1.46 4.30
C SER A 8 8.87 2.06 4.68
N VAL A 9 9.16 2.09 5.99
CA VAL A 9 10.39 2.66 6.53
C VAL A 9 11.34 1.54 6.91
N VAL A 10 12.54 1.59 6.37
CA VAL A 10 13.65 0.70 6.72
C VAL A 10 14.61 1.49 7.59
N HIS A 11 14.70 1.15 8.87
CA HIS A 11 15.74 1.70 9.73
C HIS A 11 16.94 0.78 9.74
N VAL A 12 18.10 1.40 9.67
CA VAL A 12 19.40 0.74 9.71
C VAL A 12 20.21 1.40 10.80
N ALA A 13 20.68 0.63 11.78
CA ALA A 13 21.62 1.11 12.77
C ALA A 13 22.94 0.36 12.63
N ILE A 14 24.02 1.13 12.43
CA ILE A 14 25.38 0.63 12.28
C ILE A 14 26.17 1.01 13.52
N ASP A 15 26.69 0.02 14.23
CA ASP A 15 27.47 0.24 15.45
C ASP A 15 28.95 0.55 15.16
N ALA A 16 29.71 0.78 16.23
CA ALA A 16 31.12 1.15 16.15
C ALA A 16 32.00 0.04 15.56
N ASP A 17 31.56 -1.22 15.65
CA ASP A 17 32.22 -2.38 15.06
C ASP A 17 31.84 -2.55 13.57
N GLY A 18 30.97 -1.68 13.05
CA GLY A 18 30.48 -1.69 11.69
C GLY A 18 29.37 -2.72 11.45
N VAL A 19 28.84 -3.32 12.52
CA VAL A 19 27.76 -4.31 12.47
C VAL A 19 26.44 -3.58 12.31
N MET A 20 25.64 -4.09 11.39
CA MET A 20 24.38 -3.49 10.98
C MET A 20 23.20 -4.28 11.55
N THR A 21 22.27 -3.55 12.17
CA THR A 21 20.95 -4.04 12.54
C THR A 21 19.91 -3.36 11.68
N VAL A 22 18.88 -4.10 11.26
CA VAL A 22 17.87 -3.62 10.32
C VAL A 22 16.48 -3.95 10.82
N ASP A 23 15.58 -2.98 10.77
CA ASP A 23 14.14 -3.19 10.93
C ASP A 23 13.36 -2.61 9.76
N VAL A 24 12.23 -3.23 9.47
CA VAL A 24 11.25 -2.74 8.50
C VAL A 24 9.97 -2.45 9.26
N ASP A 25 9.55 -1.19 9.26
CA ASP A 25 8.38 -0.70 10.00
C ASP A 25 8.40 -1.11 11.49
N GLY A 26 9.59 -1.12 12.12
CA GLY A 26 9.79 -1.50 13.52
C GLY A 26 9.89 -3.00 13.78
N VAL A 27 9.79 -3.85 12.75
CA VAL A 27 9.99 -5.29 12.87
C VAL A 27 11.44 -5.62 12.53
N THR A 28 12.22 -5.99 13.54
CA THR A 28 13.62 -6.38 13.37
C THR A 28 13.75 -7.59 12.47
N ARG A 29 14.63 -7.50 11.47
CA ARG A 29 15.03 -8.65 10.65
C ARG A 29 16.31 -9.25 11.22
N ASP A 30 16.19 -10.46 11.74
CA ASP A 30 17.34 -11.28 12.07
C ASP A 30 17.84 -11.97 10.80
N SER A 31 19.00 -11.54 10.31
CA SER A 31 19.63 -12.16 9.15
C SER A 31 20.48 -13.38 9.50
N GLY A 32 20.68 -13.71 10.79
CA GLY A 32 21.56 -14.79 11.26
C GLY A 32 23.05 -14.66 10.86
N GLN A 33 23.37 -13.66 10.04
CA GLN A 33 24.67 -13.31 9.51
C GLN A 33 25.02 -11.90 9.98
N CYS A 34 26.28 -11.72 10.40
CA CYS A 34 26.82 -10.43 10.79
C CYS A 34 27.00 -9.55 9.55
N ARG A 35 25.95 -8.82 9.16
CA ARG A 35 25.98 -7.90 8.01
C ARG A 35 26.67 -6.61 8.43
N THR A 36 27.49 -6.07 7.54
CA THR A 36 28.27 -4.86 7.79
C THR A 36 27.75 -3.68 6.97
N ARG A 37 28.29 -2.49 7.22
CA ARG A 37 28.01 -1.30 6.39
C ARG A 37 28.24 -1.52 4.88
N GLY A 38 29.20 -2.36 4.50
CA GLY A 38 29.47 -2.69 3.09
C GLY A 38 28.33 -3.45 2.41
N ASP A 39 27.53 -4.17 3.18
CA ASP A 39 26.41 -4.98 2.71
C ASP A 39 25.11 -4.18 2.56
N LEU A 40 25.08 -2.94 3.07
CA LEU A 40 23.88 -2.08 3.14
C LEU A 40 23.10 -2.05 1.83
N ARG A 41 23.78 -1.87 0.69
CA ARG A 41 23.14 -1.82 -0.63
C ARG A 41 22.41 -3.13 -0.94
N ALA A 42 23.07 -4.26 -0.74
CA ALA A 42 22.49 -5.57 -1.02
C ALA A 42 21.29 -5.87 -0.11
N VAL A 43 21.34 -5.44 1.16
CA VAL A 43 20.20 -5.57 2.08
C VAL A 43 19.01 -4.73 1.64
N ILE A 44 19.23 -3.48 1.24
CA ILE A 44 18.16 -2.61 0.73
C ILE A 44 17.56 -3.19 -0.55
N ASP A 45 18.40 -3.70 -1.46
CA ASP A 45 17.95 -4.33 -2.71
C ASP A 45 17.11 -5.60 -2.43
N GLU A 46 17.51 -6.42 -1.44
CA GLU A 46 16.73 -7.58 -0.96
C GLU A 46 15.35 -7.15 -0.42
N ILE A 47 15.33 -6.15 0.48
CA ILE A 47 14.09 -5.65 1.11
C ILE A 47 13.13 -5.06 0.07
N THR A 48 13.64 -4.20 -0.83
CA THR A 48 12.83 -3.58 -1.87
C THR A 48 12.31 -4.60 -2.87
N SER A 49 13.09 -5.64 -3.20
CA SER A 49 12.65 -6.74 -4.05
C SER A 49 11.55 -7.58 -3.39
N GLU A 50 11.68 -7.88 -2.10
CA GLU A 50 10.68 -8.65 -1.34
C GLU A 50 9.35 -7.88 -1.21
N LEU A 51 9.42 -6.57 -0.93
CA LEU A 51 8.24 -5.72 -0.83
C LEU A 51 7.64 -5.35 -2.20
N GLY A 52 8.43 -5.45 -3.27
CA GLY A 52 8.03 -5.06 -4.63
C GLY A 52 7.68 -3.58 -4.77
N ALA A 53 8.16 -2.73 -3.86
CA ALA A 53 7.81 -1.32 -3.77
C ALA A 53 8.99 -0.45 -3.28
N PRO A 54 9.00 0.86 -3.60
CA PRO A 54 9.97 1.78 -3.03
C PRO A 54 9.81 1.89 -1.51
N VAL A 55 10.92 2.08 -0.80
CA VAL A 55 10.96 2.24 0.65
C VAL A 55 11.73 3.49 1.04
N ARG A 56 11.39 4.09 2.17
CA ARG A 56 12.21 5.13 2.81
C ARG A 56 13.26 4.44 3.66
N VAL A 57 14.53 4.75 3.44
CA VAL A 57 15.64 4.20 4.22
C VAL A 57 16.16 5.29 5.15
N GLU A 58 16.38 4.93 6.42
CA GLU A 58 17.02 5.78 7.41
C GLU A 58 18.20 5.04 8.02
N VAL A 59 19.40 5.53 7.79
CA VAL A 59 20.65 4.95 8.29
C VAL A 59 21.17 5.80 9.42
N ARG A 60 21.39 5.20 10.58
CA ARG A 60 22.07 5.79 11.72
C ARG A 60 23.43 5.14 11.90
N GLU A 61 24.48 5.94 11.87
CA GLU A 61 25.86 5.50 12.02
C GLU A 61 26.33 5.63 13.48
N ALA A 62 27.44 4.98 13.80
CA ALA A 62 28.01 4.96 15.15
C ALA A 62 28.42 6.35 15.68
N ASP A 63 28.78 7.26 14.79
CA ASP A 63 29.10 8.66 15.11
C ASP A 63 27.86 9.51 15.41
N GLY A 64 26.66 8.92 15.34
CA GLY A 64 25.38 9.57 15.55
C GLY A 64 24.85 10.31 14.33
N SER A 65 25.56 10.30 13.20
CA SER A 65 25.05 10.83 11.94
C SER A 65 23.85 10.01 11.44
N THR A 66 22.96 10.67 10.73
CA THR A 66 21.76 10.04 10.16
C THR A 66 21.60 10.46 8.71
N TYR A 67 21.37 9.48 7.84
CA TYR A 67 21.15 9.66 6.42
C TYR A 67 19.77 9.10 6.06
N ALA A 68 19.02 9.84 5.25
CA ALA A 68 17.73 9.39 4.76
C ALA A 68 17.73 9.39 3.23
N ASP A 69 17.17 8.35 2.63
CA ASP A 69 17.03 8.20 1.18
C ASP A 69 15.75 7.43 0.83
N ILE A 70 15.40 7.38 -0.46
CA ILE A 70 14.34 6.54 -1.00
C ILE A 70 14.99 5.52 -1.93
N ALA A 71 14.84 4.24 -1.60
CA ALA A 71 15.33 3.14 -2.42
C ALA A 71 14.18 2.52 -3.22
N THR A 72 14.40 2.28 -4.51
CA THR A 72 13.49 1.55 -5.39
C THR A 72 14.01 0.14 -5.65
N PRO A 73 13.13 -0.85 -5.92
CA PRO A 73 13.56 -2.17 -6.30
C PRO A 73 14.53 -2.13 -7.49
N PRO A 74 15.56 -2.99 -7.54
CA PRO A 74 16.44 -3.08 -8.69
C PRO A 74 15.63 -3.44 -9.94
N GLU A 75 15.96 -2.83 -11.07
CA GLU A 75 15.33 -3.14 -12.35
C GLU A 75 15.67 -4.60 -12.70
N ALA A 76 14.65 -5.46 -12.78
CA ALA A 76 14.86 -6.82 -13.20
C ALA A 76 15.48 -6.80 -14.61
N PRO A 77 16.55 -7.58 -14.88
CA PRO A 77 17.06 -7.68 -16.23
C PRO A 77 15.92 -8.07 -17.15
N ALA A 78 15.64 -7.20 -18.13
CA ALA A 78 14.63 -7.49 -19.13
C ALA A 78 14.97 -8.86 -19.75
N PRO A 79 14.05 -9.83 -19.74
CA PRO A 79 14.27 -11.07 -20.48
C PRO A 79 14.59 -10.66 -21.93
N GLU A 80 15.71 -11.15 -22.44
CA GLU A 80 16.15 -10.94 -23.81
C GLU A 80 14.96 -11.26 -24.74
N ALA A 81 14.48 -10.24 -25.44
CA ALA A 81 13.19 -10.25 -26.10
C ALA A 81 13.17 -11.26 -27.24
N ALA A 82 12.72 -12.48 -26.98
CA ALA A 82 11.95 -13.22 -27.96
C ALA A 82 10.55 -12.60 -27.96
N GLU A 83 10.26 -11.79 -28.97
CA GLU A 83 9.02 -11.03 -29.16
C GLU A 83 7.78 -11.93 -28.91
N PRO A 84 7.08 -11.78 -27.77
CA PRO A 84 5.82 -12.45 -27.55
C PRO A 84 4.73 -11.67 -28.30
N PRO A 85 3.73 -12.34 -28.93
CA PRO A 85 2.61 -11.61 -29.50
C PRO A 85 1.93 -10.77 -28.40
N PRO A 86 1.33 -9.62 -28.75
CA PRO A 86 0.77 -8.70 -27.77
C PRO A 86 -0.45 -9.31 -27.10
N ASN A 87 -0.25 -10.02 -26.00
CA ASN A 87 -1.33 -10.30 -25.07
C ASN A 87 -1.48 -9.07 -24.17
N ALA A 88 -2.29 -8.13 -24.64
CA ALA A 88 -2.92 -7.13 -23.79
C ALA A 88 -3.81 -7.86 -22.76
N SER A 89 -3.21 -8.35 -21.68
CA SER A 89 -3.94 -8.72 -20.48
C SER A 89 -3.96 -7.49 -19.58
N THR A 90 -4.68 -6.46 -20.02
CA THR A 90 -5.20 -5.45 -19.11
C THR A 90 -5.99 -6.17 -18.01
N PRO A 91 -5.83 -5.84 -16.72
CA PRO A 91 -6.73 -6.33 -15.69
C PRO A 91 -8.10 -5.69 -15.93
N ALA A 92 -8.90 -6.27 -16.82
CA ALA A 92 -10.24 -5.82 -17.10
C ALA A 92 -11.18 -6.45 -16.08
N LEU A 93 -11.60 -5.67 -15.09
CA LEU A 93 -12.75 -6.04 -14.28
C LEU A 93 -13.99 -5.97 -15.19
N ALA A 94 -14.45 -7.12 -15.66
CA ALA A 94 -15.63 -7.24 -16.50
C ALA A 94 -16.86 -7.60 -15.67
N GLY A 95 -17.99 -6.92 -15.91
CA GLY A 95 -19.31 -7.25 -15.37
C GLY A 95 -20.33 -7.46 -16.49
N ALA A 96 -21.38 -8.22 -16.22
CA ALA A 96 -22.46 -8.50 -17.18
C ALA A 96 -23.82 -8.46 -16.48
N GLY A 97 -24.91 -8.35 -17.26
CA GLY A 97 -26.28 -8.25 -16.76
C GLY A 97 -26.81 -6.82 -16.64
N PHE A 98 -26.09 -5.86 -17.20
CA PHE A 98 -26.46 -4.45 -17.20
C PHE A 98 -27.51 -4.09 -18.26
N GLN A 99 -28.31 -3.06 -18.00
CA GLN A 99 -29.21 -2.45 -18.97
C GLN A 99 -28.43 -1.68 -20.06
N PRO A 100 -28.90 -1.69 -21.32
CA PRO A 100 -28.27 -0.89 -22.37
C PRO A 100 -28.25 0.61 -22.02
N GLY A 101 -27.04 1.18 -21.95
CA GLY A 101 -26.81 2.60 -21.69
C GLY A 101 -26.84 3.01 -20.21
N GLU A 102 -26.91 2.06 -19.27
CA GLU A 102 -26.83 2.41 -17.85
C GLU A 102 -25.40 2.75 -17.40
N GLU A 103 -25.29 3.67 -16.46
CA GLU A 103 -24.03 4.00 -15.81
C GLU A 103 -23.62 2.88 -14.85
N VAL A 104 -22.43 2.32 -15.04
CA VAL A 104 -21.88 1.26 -14.18
C VAL A 104 -20.84 1.85 -13.24
N ALA A 105 -21.14 1.83 -11.95
CA ALA A 105 -20.22 2.29 -10.90
C ALA A 105 -19.48 1.12 -10.24
N LEU A 106 -18.19 1.30 -9.96
CA LEU A 106 -17.40 0.40 -9.11
C LEU A 106 -17.50 0.85 -7.64
N ALA A 107 -18.14 0.03 -6.80
CA ALA A 107 -18.14 0.22 -5.36
C ALA A 107 -17.07 -0.64 -4.70
N TYR A 108 -16.32 -0.07 -3.76
CA TYR A 108 -15.34 -0.78 -2.94
C TYR A 108 -15.65 -0.55 -1.46
N VAL A 109 -15.56 -1.61 -0.65
CA VAL A 109 -15.87 -1.53 0.79
C VAL A 109 -14.69 -0.92 1.52
N VAL A 110 -14.83 0.33 1.96
CA VAL A 110 -13.81 1.10 2.71
C VAL A 110 -13.83 0.83 4.22
N ALA A 111 -14.97 0.46 4.76
CA ALA A 111 -15.17 0.22 6.19
C ALA A 111 -16.35 -0.73 6.40
N ARG A 112 -16.32 -1.48 7.50
CA ARG A 112 -17.40 -2.37 7.92
C ARG A 112 -17.82 -2.02 9.34
N GLN A 113 -19.12 -1.91 9.57
CA GLN A 113 -19.71 -1.67 10.87
C GLN A 113 -21.00 -2.49 10.98
N ASN A 114 -21.19 -3.14 12.12
CA ASN A 114 -22.46 -3.79 12.41
C ASN A 114 -23.50 -2.72 12.75
N ALA A 115 -24.72 -2.89 12.21
CA ALA A 115 -25.85 -2.10 12.62
C ALA A 115 -26.20 -2.38 14.09
N ASP A 116 -26.75 -1.37 14.77
CA ASP A 116 -27.27 -1.49 16.13
C ASP A 116 -28.61 -2.27 16.17
N ALA A 117 -29.19 -2.39 17.36
CA ALA A 117 -30.43 -3.14 17.57
C ALA A 117 -31.63 -2.51 16.81
N GLU A 118 -31.54 -1.23 16.49
CA GLU A 118 -32.51 -0.44 15.76
C GLU A 118 -32.25 -0.45 14.24
N GLY A 119 -31.15 -1.08 13.78
CA GLY A 119 -30.80 -1.21 12.37
C GLY A 119 -29.99 -0.03 11.80
N ASN A 120 -29.47 0.85 12.65
CA ASN A 120 -28.66 1.99 12.23
C ASN A 120 -27.17 1.66 12.26
N ALA A 121 -26.38 2.25 11.36
CA ALA A 121 -24.94 2.12 11.35
C ALA A 121 -24.29 3.51 11.22
N SER A 122 -23.35 3.82 12.12
CA SER A 122 -22.53 5.04 12.06
C SER A 122 -21.09 4.66 11.73
N LEU A 123 -20.56 5.19 10.62
CA LEU A 123 -19.21 4.93 10.15
C LEU A 123 -18.37 6.21 10.28
N ASN A 124 -17.29 6.13 11.05
CA ASN A 124 -16.31 7.21 11.15
C ASN A 124 -15.33 7.09 10.00
N LEU A 125 -15.56 7.86 8.92
CA LEU A 125 -14.68 7.91 7.76
C LEU A 125 -13.72 9.12 7.86
N PRO A 126 -12.48 9.01 7.39
CA PRO A 126 -11.58 10.15 7.32
C PRO A 126 -12.19 11.31 6.51
N PRO A 127 -12.09 12.57 6.96
CA PRO A 127 -12.68 13.72 6.25
C PRO A 127 -12.22 13.85 4.79
N ALA A 128 -10.99 13.43 4.48
CA ALA A 128 -10.47 13.41 3.11
C ALA A 128 -11.25 12.47 2.18
N LEU A 129 -11.78 11.36 2.71
CA LEU A 129 -12.58 10.39 1.95
C LEU A 129 -13.97 10.96 1.67
N LEU A 130 -14.60 11.57 2.67
CA LEU A 130 -15.88 12.27 2.53
C LEU A 130 -15.79 13.43 1.52
N ALA A 131 -14.72 14.23 1.62
CA ALA A 131 -14.50 15.38 0.75
C ALA A 131 -14.20 15.01 -0.71
N ALA A 132 -13.71 13.79 -0.96
CA ALA A 132 -13.39 13.30 -2.29
C ALA A 132 -14.55 12.57 -2.98
N THR A 133 -15.53 12.12 -2.21
CA THR A 133 -16.62 11.24 -2.66
C THR A 133 -17.96 11.98 -2.72
N ARG A 134 -17.92 13.30 -2.96
CA ARG A 134 -19.06 14.27 -2.90
C ARG A 134 -20.31 13.94 -3.75
N GLY A 135 -20.34 12.80 -4.43
CA GLY A 135 -21.49 12.34 -5.20
C GLY A 135 -21.67 10.82 -5.29
N GLY A 136 -21.08 10.00 -4.40
CA GLY A 136 -21.09 8.55 -4.63
C GLY A 136 -20.72 7.63 -3.47
N LEU A 137 -21.07 7.97 -2.23
CA LEU A 137 -21.00 7.00 -1.13
C LEU A 137 -22.31 6.23 -1.01
N VAL A 138 -22.20 4.92 -0.84
CA VAL A 138 -23.34 4.04 -0.60
C VAL A 138 -23.06 3.15 0.60
N LEU A 139 -24.08 2.92 1.42
CA LEU A 139 -24.09 1.89 2.45
C LEU A 139 -24.73 0.63 1.86
N LEU A 140 -24.03 -0.49 1.97
CA LEU A 140 -24.49 -1.80 1.53
C LEU A 140 -24.79 -2.68 2.74
N GLY A 141 -26.06 -3.03 2.95
CA GLY A 141 -26.44 -4.07 3.91
C GLY A 141 -26.00 -5.44 3.39
N MET A 142 -25.05 -6.10 4.05
CA MET A 142 -24.47 -7.35 3.54
C MET A 142 -25.48 -8.51 3.49
N SER A 143 -26.41 -8.58 4.46
CA SER A 143 -27.44 -9.61 4.51
C SER A 143 -28.68 -9.24 3.68
N SER A 144 -29.13 -7.99 3.78
CA SER A 144 -30.34 -7.52 3.08
C SER A 144 -30.09 -7.13 1.62
N ARG A 145 -28.83 -6.90 1.25
CA ARG A 145 -28.39 -6.30 -0.02
C ARG A 145 -28.99 -4.93 -0.30
N THR A 146 -29.48 -4.25 0.75
CA THR A 146 -29.99 -2.88 0.65
C THR A 146 -28.85 -1.93 0.33
N VAL A 147 -29.03 -1.08 -0.67
CA VAL A 147 -28.10 0.00 -1.01
C VAL A 147 -28.77 1.32 -0.65
N THR A 148 -28.12 2.13 0.17
CA THR A 148 -28.62 3.45 0.58
C THR A 148 -27.56 4.50 0.29
N PRO A 149 -27.89 5.61 -0.41
CA PRO A 149 -26.93 6.68 -0.60
C PRO A 149 -26.58 7.31 0.75
N PHE A 150 -25.31 7.65 0.93
CA PHE A 150 -24.86 8.44 2.07
C PHE A 150 -24.88 9.92 1.67
N GLU A 151 -25.67 10.70 2.40
CA GLU A 151 -25.66 12.16 2.32
C GLU A 151 -24.75 12.72 3.41
N ALA A 152 -23.73 13.48 3.01
CA ALA A 152 -22.92 14.20 3.99
C ALA A 152 -23.78 15.32 4.63
N PRO A 153 -23.72 15.51 5.95
CA PRO A 153 -24.37 16.66 6.58
C PRO A 153 -23.80 17.96 6.01
N ALA A 154 -24.69 18.91 5.72
CA ALA A 154 -24.39 20.21 5.12
C ALA A 154 -23.50 21.10 6.00
#